data_AF-A0A7C1LWZ7-F1
#
_entry.id   AF-A0A7C1LWZ7-F1
#
_cell.length_a   1.000
_cell.length_b   1.000
_cell.length_c   1.000
_cell.angle_alpha   90.00
_cell.angle_beta   90.00
_cell.angle_gamma   90.00
#
_symmetry.space_group_name_H-M   'P 1'
#
loop_
_entity.id
_entity.type
_entity.pdbx_description
1 polymer ?
#
loop_
_entity_poly.entity_id
_entity_poly.type
_entity_poly.pdbx_seq_one_letter_code
_entity_poly.pdbx_strand_id
1 'polypeptide(L)' 'MEDKLIEDLKQVLEEKKLSAITAAMFIEATPRQVYRWLKYENRPTLIFRKAIKRGIERMKKLP' A
#
# COMPACT_ATOMS: atom_id res chain seq x y z
N MET A 1 1.95 9.47 -14.36
CA MET A 1 0.51 9.25 -14.12
C MET A 1 0.35 8.91 -12.66
N GLU A 2 -0.15 9.85 -11.89
CA GLU A 2 -0.35 9.71 -10.44
C GLU A 2 -1.51 8.75 -10.19
N ASP A 3 -1.27 7.69 -9.41
CA ASP A 3 -2.32 6.78 -8.95
C ASP A 3 -2.67 7.17 -7.52
N LYS A 4 -3.78 7.88 -7.35
CA LYS A 4 -4.22 8.41 -6.04
C LYS A 4 -4.21 7.34 -4.94
N LEU A 5 -4.54 6.10 -5.27
CA LEU A 5 -4.54 4.99 -4.29
C LEU A 5 -3.12 4.65 -3.79
N ILE A 6 -2.12 4.79 -4.64
CA ILE A 6 -0.72 4.56 -4.28
C ILE A 6 -0.16 5.74 -3.48
N GLU A 7 -0.57 6.97 -3.79
CA GLU A 7 -0.25 8.14 -2.96
C GLU A 7 -0.89 8.03 -1.57
N ASP A 8 -2.16 7.64 -1.46
CA ASP A 8 -2.81 7.38 -0.17
C ASP A 8 -2.07 6.29 0.63
N LEU A 9 -1.57 5.26 -0.06
CA LEU A 9 -0.76 4.22 0.56
C LEU A 9 0.56 4.79 1.09
N LYS A 10 1.31 5.55 0.27
CA LYS A 10 2.58 6.19 0.69
C LYS A 10 2.37 7.06 1.91
N GLN A 11 1.36 7.92 1.89
CA GLN A 11 1.05 8.84 2.97
C GLN A 11 0.85 8.10 4.30
N VAL A 12 0.06 7.02 4.29
CA VAL A 12 -0.16 6.22 5.52
C VAL A 12 1.12 5.53 5.99
N LEU A 13 1.98 5.07 5.08
CA LEU A 13 3.26 4.47 5.48
C LEU A 13 4.18 5.50 6.14
N GLU A 14 4.22 6.73 5.63
CA GLU A 14 4.99 7.82 6.23
C GLU A 14 4.42 8.25 7.58
N GLU A 15 3.11 8.51 7.66
CA GLU A 15 2.42 8.92 8.89
C GLU A 15 2.57 7.90 10.02
N LYS A 16 2.48 6.60 9.69
CA LYS A 16 2.57 5.49 10.66
C LYS A 16 3.98 4.91 10.78
N LYS A 17 4.98 5.48 10.08
CA LYS A 17 6.37 4.99 10.02
C LYS A 17 6.46 3.48 9.71
N LEU A 18 5.62 3.01 8.78
CA LEU A 18 5.53 1.61 8.40
C LEU A 18 6.40 1.32 7.18
N SER A 19 7.01 0.14 7.19
CA SER A 19 7.77 -0.36 6.03
C SER A 19 6.84 -0.97 4.97
N ALA A 20 7.32 -1.06 3.73
CA ALA A 20 6.64 -1.80 2.67
C ALA A 20 6.42 -3.28 3.02
N ILE A 21 7.31 -3.87 3.83
CA ILE A 21 7.15 -5.24 4.38
C ILE A 21 5.91 -5.29 5.28
N THR A 22 5.75 -4.29 6.14
CA THR A 22 4.58 -4.22 7.03
C THR A 22 3.30 -4.03 6.24
N ALA A 23 3.30 -3.11 5.27
CA ALA A 23 2.17 -2.88 4.38
C ALA A 23 1.74 -4.15 3.64
N ALA A 24 2.71 -4.95 3.19
CA ALA A 24 2.47 -6.20 2.49
C ALA A 24 1.63 -7.19 3.32
N MET A 25 1.82 -7.23 4.64
CA MET A 25 1.01 -8.05 5.55
C MET A 25 -0.44 -7.57 5.62
N PHE A 26 -0.69 -6.26 5.59
CA PHE A 26 -2.06 -5.70 5.60
C PHE A 26 -2.79 -5.84 4.27
N ILE A 27 -2.04 -5.87 3.17
CA ILE A 27 -2.54 -5.91 1.79
C ILE A 27 -2.61 -7.35 1.26
N GLU A 28 -2.03 -8.32 1.97
CA GLU A 28 -1.91 -9.72 1.55
C GLU A 28 -1.16 -9.83 0.19
N ALA A 29 -0.09 -9.06 0.06
CA ALA A 29 0.78 -9.05 -1.11
C ALA A 29 2.22 -9.38 -0.71
N THR A 30 3.09 -9.61 -1.68
CA THR A 30 4.53 -9.71 -1.40
C THR A 30 5.14 -8.32 -1.19
N PRO A 31 6.18 -8.17 -0.34
CA PRO A 31 6.88 -6.90 -0.18
C PRO A 31 7.40 -6.34 -1.51
N ARG A 32 7.86 -7.22 -2.42
CA ARG A 32 8.33 -6.83 -3.76
C ARG A 32 7.23 -6.19 -4.59
N GLN A 33 6.00 -6.72 -4.57
CA GLN A 33 4.87 -6.11 -5.27
C GLN A 33 4.55 -4.72 -4.71
N VAL A 34 4.51 -4.59 -3.38
CA VAL A 34 4.27 -3.29 -2.73
C VAL A 34 5.34 -2.28 -3.14
N TYR A 35 6.62 -2.66 -3.10
CA TYR A 35 7.72 -1.79 -3.54
C TYR A 35 7.56 -1.31 -4.98
N ARG A 36 7.18 -2.20 -5.90
CA ARG A 36 6.98 -1.84 -7.31
C ARG A 36 5.82 -0.86 -7.49
N TRP A 37 4.74 -1.03 -6.72
CA TRP A 37 3.63 -0.08 -6.73
C TRP A 37 4.04 1.29 -6.20
N LEU A 38 4.74 1.35 -5.06
CA LEU A 38 5.22 2.60 -4.46
C LEU A 38 6.19 3.36 -5.38
N LYS A 39 6.97 2.64 -6.19
CA LYS A 39 7.88 3.19 -7.21
C LYS A 39 7.24 3.44 -8.56
N TYR A 40 5.94 3.18 -8.72
CA TYR A 40 5.24 3.27 -10.00
C TYR A 40 5.79 2.38 -11.12
N GLU A 41 6.55 1.33 -10.78
CA GLU A 41 7.12 0.38 -11.75
C GLU A 41 6.03 -0.51 -12.39
N ASN A 42 4.95 -0.77 -11.67
CA ASN A 42 3.76 -1.43 -12.21
C ASN A 42 2.49 -0.99 -11.47
N ARG A 43 1.35 -1.41 -11.99
CA ARG A 43 0.04 -1.10 -11.43
C ARG A 43 -0.57 -2.31 -10.71
N PRO A 44 -1.22 -2.11 -9.56
CA PRO A 44 -1.98 -3.17 -8.91
C PRO A 44 -3.20 -3.54 -9.76
N THR A 45 -3.50 -4.84 -9.83
CA THR A 45 -4.73 -5.36 -10.45
C THR A 45 -5.96 -4.92 -9.64
N LEU A 46 -7.16 -5.09 -10.20
CA LEU A 46 -8.41 -4.74 -9.49
C LEU A 46 -8.54 -5.44 -8.12
N ILE A 47 -8.09 -6.69 -8.02
CA ILE A 47 -8.09 -7.45 -6.76
C ILE A 47 -7.17 -6.77 -5.73
N PHE A 48 -5.93 -6.46 -6.13
CA PHE A 48 -4.99 -5.78 -5.23
C PHE A 48 -5.42 -4.35 -4.90
N ARG A 49 -6.08 -3.62 -5.80
CA ARG A 49 -6.63 -2.29 -5.48
C ARG A 49 -7.64 -2.35 -4.33
N LYS A 50 -8.52 -3.35 -4.31
CA LYS A 50 -9.45 -3.57 -3.18
C LYS A 50 -8.69 -3.93 -1.90
N ALA A 51 -7.68 -4.79 -2.01
CA ALA A 51 -6.84 -5.17 -0.87
C ALA A 51 -6.06 -3.98 -0.30
N ILE A 52 -5.48 -3.13 -1.15
CA ILE A 52 -4.76 -1.90 -0.77
C ILE A 52 -5.69 -0.97 0.01
N LYS A 53 -6.91 -0.71 -0.47
CA LYS A 53 -7.89 0.12 0.25
C LYS A 53 -8.16 -0.39 1.67
N ARG A 54 -8.44 -1.69 1.82
CA ARG A 54 -8.65 -2.31 3.14
C ARG A 54 -7.39 -2.26 4.01
N GLY A 55 -6.23 -2.47 3.41
CA GLY A 55 -4.94 -2.38 4.10
C GLY A 55 -4.68 -0.98 4.66
N ILE A 56 -4.93 0.06 3.86
CA ILE A 56 -4.85 1.48 4.26
C ILE A 56 -5.78 1.75 5.45
N GLU A 57 -7.05 1.35 5.36
CA GLU A 57 -8.02 1.54 6.45
C GLU A 57 -7.58 0.88 7.76
N ARG A 58 -6.96 -0.30 7.68
CA ARG A 58 -6.42 -1.01 8.86
C ARG A 58 -5.18 -0.31 9.42
N MET A 59 -4.25 0.10 8.57
CA MET A 59 -3.02 0.80 8.99
C MET A 59 -3.33 2.15 9.65
N LYS A 60 -4.33 2.90 9.15
CA LYS A 60 -4.76 4.17 9.76
C LYS A 60 -5.25 4.01 11.21
N LYS A 61 -5.79 2.84 11.55
CA LYS A 61 -6.30 2.52 12.90
C LYS A 61 -5.22 2.08 13.89
N LEU A 62 -3.97 1.90 13.44
CA LEU A 62 -2.86 1.64 14.36
C LEU A 62 -2.68 2.83 15.31
N PRO A 63 -2.34 2.59 16.58
CA PRO A 63 -2.09 3.66 17.55
C PRO A 63 -0.96 4.59 17.10
#